data_AF-A0A229LST5-F1
#
_entry.id   AF-A0A229LST5-F1
#
_cell.length_a   1.000
_cell.length_b   1.000
_cell.length_c   1.000
_cell.angle_alpha   90.00
_cell.angle_beta   90.00
_cell.angle_gamma   90.00
#
_symmetry.space_group_name_H-M   'P 1'
#
loop_
_entity.id
_entity.type
_entity.pdbx_description
1 polymer ?
#
loop_
_entity_poly.entity_id
_entity_poly.type
_entity_poly.pdbx_seq_one_letter_code
_entity_poly.pdbx_strand_id
1 'polypeptide(L)'
;MLLCDVRVIYKNPKYKVIQHNGEYLLVDLVSTWFVYFFPFINWFIPKKYAIISEEEFENLNVVKPNKNNVFWSVIGSSVLFGVTLRKYVHVFDVQLDKLVVMILCALALICVIVFYFNLNRKLKLKVFDTNIEKNKRVILIPTFKLGCFLVFGYIFAGSFSIFSLIALMTIEPQNIIIFIYWIMMTMLFFLLNMTSIGNEKVRVIMKNN
;
A
#
# COMPACT_ATOMS: atom_id res chain seq x y z
N MET A 1 -11.62 23.01 -6.61
CA MET A 1 -11.29 21.56 -6.65
C MET A 1 -11.25 21.17 -8.11
N LEU A 2 -10.09 20.78 -8.63
CA LEU A 2 -9.91 20.44 -10.05
C LEU A 2 -9.69 18.94 -10.19
N LEU A 3 -10.16 18.38 -11.29
CA LEU A 3 -9.99 16.97 -11.61
C LEU A 3 -8.73 16.84 -12.48
N CYS A 4 -7.66 16.28 -11.92
CA CYS A 4 -6.35 16.21 -12.56
C CYS A 4 -5.98 14.76 -12.89
N ASP A 5 -5.22 14.57 -13.97
CA ASP A 5 -4.71 13.26 -14.34
C ASP A 5 -3.48 12.90 -13.49
N VAL A 6 -3.48 11.67 -12.99
CA VAL A 6 -2.36 11.11 -12.23
C VAL A 6 -1.56 10.15 -13.09
N ARG A 7 -0.25 10.37 -13.14
CA ARG A 7 0.71 9.48 -13.80
C ARG A 7 1.57 8.74 -12.78
N VAL A 8 1.92 7.50 -13.13
CA VAL A 8 2.67 6.60 -12.26
C VAL A 8 4.10 6.44 -12.72
N ILE A 9 5.00 6.56 -11.75
CA ILE A 9 6.42 6.34 -11.94
C ILE A 9 6.67 4.83 -11.91
N TYR A 10 7.39 4.33 -12.91
CA TYR A 10 7.70 2.91 -13.00
C TYR A 10 8.42 2.42 -11.74
N LYS A 11 7.95 1.29 -11.18
CA LYS A 11 8.47 0.66 -9.95
C LYS A 11 8.48 1.56 -8.69
N ASN A 12 7.80 2.71 -8.70
CA ASN A 12 7.74 3.59 -7.54
C ASN A 12 6.28 3.89 -7.13
N PRO A 13 5.71 3.13 -6.19
CA PRO A 13 4.36 3.37 -5.71
C PRO A 13 4.25 4.59 -4.76
N LYS A 14 5.37 5.02 -4.17
CA LYS A 14 5.40 6.09 -3.16
C LYS A 14 5.13 7.48 -3.76
N TYR A 15 5.69 7.75 -4.92
CA TYR A 15 5.54 9.05 -5.58
C TYR A 15 4.58 8.97 -6.76
N LYS A 16 3.82 10.05 -6.97
CA LYS A 16 2.94 10.21 -8.13
C LYS A 16 3.16 11.57 -8.76
N VAL A 17 3.00 11.64 -10.07
CA VAL A 17 3.02 12.89 -10.82
C VAL A 17 1.59 13.30 -11.13
N ILE A 18 1.24 14.55 -10.87
CA ILE A 18 -0.09 15.12 -11.11
C ILE A 18 0.06 16.24 -12.12
N GLN A 19 -0.71 16.16 -13.20
CA GLN A 19 -0.71 17.22 -14.21
C GLN A 19 -1.76 18.27 -13.82
N HIS A 20 -1.30 19.48 -13.49
CA HIS A 20 -2.14 20.59 -13.06
C HIS A 20 -1.79 21.85 -13.84
N ASN A 21 -2.70 22.35 -14.67
CA ASN A 21 -2.55 23.58 -15.46
C ASN A 21 -1.24 23.65 -16.30
N GLY A 22 -0.79 22.53 -16.85
CA GLY A 22 0.45 22.45 -17.64
C GLY A 22 1.71 22.15 -16.85
N GLU A 23 1.65 22.18 -15.52
CA GLU A 23 2.77 21.81 -14.64
C GLU A 23 2.67 20.36 -14.17
N TYR A 24 3.83 19.76 -13.88
CA TYR A 24 3.96 18.42 -13.31
C TYR A 24 4.29 18.51 -11.82
N LEU A 25 3.35 18.09 -10.98
CA LEU A 25 3.50 18.09 -9.53
C LEU A 25 3.89 16.69 -9.04
N LEU A 26 5.09 16.53 -8.51
CA LEU A 26 5.55 15.31 -7.87
C LEU A 26 5.13 15.30 -6.40
N VAL A 27 4.30 14.34 -6.01
CA VAL A 27 3.76 14.25 -4.64
C VAL A 27 4.22 12.97 -3.96
N ASP A 28 4.72 13.09 -2.73
CA ASP A 28 4.95 11.95 -1.83
C ASP A 28 3.63 11.53 -1.19
N LEU A 29 3.12 10.34 -1.55
CA LEU A 29 1.88 9.82 -0.98
C LEU A 29 2.06 9.37 0.47
N VAL A 30 3.28 9.09 0.91
CA VAL A 30 3.57 8.46 2.20
C VAL A 30 4.38 9.43 3.07
N SER A 31 3.96 10.70 3.05
CA SER A 31 4.68 11.81 3.67
C SER A 31 4.67 11.79 5.21
N THR A 32 3.77 11.01 5.82
CA THR A 32 3.51 11.07 7.27
C THR A 32 3.39 9.67 7.84
N TRP A 33 3.97 9.43 9.02
CA TRP A 33 3.97 8.11 9.65
C TRP A 33 2.56 7.60 10.00
N PHE A 34 1.61 8.50 10.27
CA PHE A 34 0.22 8.15 10.59
C PHE A 34 -0.51 7.47 9.42
N VAL A 35 -0.07 7.72 8.18
CA VAL A 35 -0.60 7.12 6.96
C VAL A 35 -0.37 5.61 6.91
N TYR A 36 0.59 5.10 7.68
CA TYR A 36 0.86 3.66 7.78
C TYR A 36 -0.24 2.88 8.49
N PHE A 37 -0.96 3.53 9.39
CA PHE A 37 -2.06 2.88 10.11
C PHE A 37 -3.39 3.21 9.44
N PHE A 38 -3.56 4.43 8.92
CA PHE A 38 -4.84 4.89 8.38
C PHE A 38 -4.65 5.58 7.01
N PRO A 39 -4.69 4.82 5.90
CA PRO A 39 -4.40 5.36 4.57
C PRO A 39 -5.44 6.36 4.07
N PHE A 40 -6.67 6.36 4.60
CA PHE A 40 -7.73 7.29 4.18
C PHE A 40 -7.55 8.68 4.77
N ILE A 41 -6.95 8.75 5.95
CA ILE A 41 -6.60 10.04 6.58
C ILE A 41 -5.61 10.79 5.69
N ASN A 42 -4.80 10.05 4.93
CA ASN A 42 -3.93 10.60 3.91
C ASN A 42 -4.67 11.48 2.87
N TRP A 43 -5.94 11.20 2.55
CA TRP A 43 -6.71 11.99 1.58
C TRP A 43 -7.07 13.39 2.10
N PHE A 44 -7.02 13.60 3.41
CA PHE A 44 -7.39 14.86 4.05
C PHE A 44 -6.17 15.64 4.57
N ILE A 45 -5.00 15.00 4.67
CA ILE A 45 -3.76 15.64 5.12
C ILE A 45 -3.08 16.37 3.94
N PRO A 46 -2.85 17.70 4.05
CA PRO A 46 -2.09 18.46 3.05
C PRO A 46 -0.63 17.98 2.97
N LYS A 47 -0.16 17.70 1.75
CA LYS A 47 1.19 17.19 1.47
C LYS A 47 2.03 18.22 0.77
N LYS A 48 3.34 18.15 1.01
CA LYS A 48 4.31 18.90 0.20
C LYS A 48 4.39 18.25 -1.18
N TYR A 49 4.64 19.07 -2.19
CA TYR A 49 4.90 18.62 -3.54
C TYR A 49 6.15 19.31 -4.10
N ALA A 50 6.72 18.73 -5.14
CA ALA A 50 7.80 19.33 -5.91
C ALA A 50 7.28 19.62 -7.33
N ILE A 51 7.66 20.76 -7.90
CA ILE A 51 7.40 21.04 -9.33
C ILE A 51 8.58 20.45 -10.10
N ILE A 52 8.29 19.63 -11.10
CA ILE A 52 9.33 19.01 -11.94
C ILE A 52 9.23 19.55 -13.37
N SER A 53 10.38 19.67 -14.03
CA SER A 53 10.44 20.03 -15.45
C SER A 53 9.99 18.87 -16.34
N GLU A 54 9.70 19.15 -17.61
CA GLU A 54 9.37 18.10 -18.59
C GLU A 54 10.53 17.11 -18.79
N GLU A 55 11.78 17.60 -18.75
CA GLU A 55 12.97 16.76 -18.84
C GLU A 55 13.12 15.81 -17.63
N GLU A 56 12.90 16.33 -16.41
CA GLU A 56 12.88 15.49 -15.20
C GLU A 56 11.73 14.47 -15.24
N PHE A 57 10.58 14.86 -15.79
CA PHE A 57 9.42 13.99 -15.95
C PHE A 57 9.70 12.82 -16.91
N GLU A 58 10.29 13.06 -18.08
CA GLU A 58 10.66 12.01 -19.03
C GLU A 58 11.70 11.04 -18.45
N ASN A 59 12.68 11.57 -17.70
CA ASN A 59 13.70 10.77 -17.01
C ASN A 59 13.13 9.85 -15.91
N LEU A 60 11.93 10.14 -15.38
CA LEU A 60 11.29 9.32 -14.35
C LEU A 60 10.67 8.02 -14.89
N ASN A 61 10.86 7.68 -16.18
CA ASN A 61 10.31 6.47 -16.82
C ASN A 61 8.81 6.32 -16.52
N VAL A 62 8.05 7.37 -16.80
CA VAL A 62 6.62 7.44 -16.47
C VAL A 62 5.84 6.60 -17.48
N VAL A 63 5.28 5.48 -17.03
CA VAL A 63 4.60 4.52 -17.91
C VAL A 63 3.09 4.73 -17.85
N LYS A 64 2.44 4.86 -19.02
CA LYS A 64 0.97 4.71 -19.11
C LYS A 64 0.63 3.24 -18.82
N PRO A 65 -0.24 2.94 -17.85
CA PRO A 65 -0.51 1.56 -17.46
C PRO A 65 -1.18 0.78 -18.60
N ASN A 66 -0.72 -0.45 -18.83
CA ASN A 66 -1.45 -1.43 -19.62
C ASN A 66 -2.51 -2.11 -18.75
N LYS A 67 -3.76 -2.15 -19.20
CA LYS A 67 -4.90 -2.69 -18.46
C LYS A 67 -4.90 -4.22 -18.60
N ASN A 68 -4.04 -4.88 -17.83
CA ASN A 68 -3.89 -6.34 -17.91
C ASN A 68 -4.90 -7.06 -17.00
N ASN A 69 -5.65 -8.02 -17.56
CA ASN A 69 -6.67 -8.84 -16.86
C ASN A 69 -6.08 -9.86 -15.85
N VAL A 70 -4.78 -9.75 -15.52
CA VAL A 70 -4.05 -10.67 -14.65
C VAL A 70 -4.67 -10.78 -13.26
N PHE A 71 -5.31 -9.71 -12.76
CA PHE A 71 -5.96 -9.69 -11.44
C PHE A 71 -7.02 -10.79 -11.28
N TRP A 72 -7.87 -11.00 -12.28
CA TRP A 72 -8.90 -12.06 -12.25
C TRP A 72 -8.30 -13.46 -12.33
N SER A 73 -7.21 -13.62 -13.09
CA SER A 73 -6.48 -14.89 -13.16
C SER A 73 -5.83 -15.26 -11.83
N VAL A 74 -5.30 -14.28 -11.09
CA VAL A 74 -4.67 -14.51 -9.78
C VAL A 74 -5.70 -14.92 -8.73
N ILE A 75 -6.89 -14.28 -8.73
CA ILE A 75 -7.98 -14.64 -7.81
C ILE A 75 -8.52 -16.04 -8.12
N GLY A 76 -8.72 -16.40 -9.39
CA GLY A 76 -9.20 -17.74 -9.76
C GLY A 76 -8.23 -18.85 -9.35
N SER A 77 -6.92 -18.63 -9.58
CA SER A 77 -5.88 -19.61 -9.24
C SER A 77 -5.73 -19.83 -7.73
N SER A 78 -5.89 -18.78 -6.90
CA SER A 78 -5.77 -18.92 -5.44
C SER A 78 -6.91 -19.75 -4.84
N VAL A 79 -8.13 -19.66 -5.39
CA VAL A 79 -9.27 -20.47 -4.96
C VAL A 79 -9.03 -21.95 -5.24
N LEU A 80 -8.58 -22.31 -6.43
CA LEU A 80 -8.28 -23.70 -6.80
C LEU A 80 -7.15 -24.29 -5.94
N PHE A 81 -6.11 -23.49 -5.67
CA PHE A 81 -5.03 -23.87 -4.78
C PHE A 81 -5.52 -24.11 -3.35
N GLY A 82 -6.40 -23.23 -2.83
CA GLY A 82 -7.00 -23.38 -1.50
C GLY A 82 -7.87 -24.64 -1.36
N VAL A 83 -8.67 -24.98 -2.37
CA VAL A 83 -9.48 -26.21 -2.37
C VAL A 83 -8.60 -27.46 -2.29
N THR A 84 -7.47 -27.46 -3.01
CA THR A 84 -6.54 -28.58 -3.04
C THR A 84 -5.77 -28.71 -1.72
N LEU A 85 -5.31 -27.58 -1.16
CA LEU A 85 -4.58 -27.55 0.10
C LEU A 85 -5.43 -27.97 1.30
N ARG A 86 -6.77 -27.83 1.25
CA ARG A 86 -7.68 -28.19 2.35
C ARG A 86 -7.42 -29.61 2.88
N LYS A 87 -7.11 -30.57 2.00
CA LYS A 87 -6.86 -31.97 2.39
C LYS A 87 -5.56 -32.14 3.21
N TYR A 88 -4.61 -31.24 3.05
CA TYR A 88 -3.27 -31.31 3.65
C TYR A 88 -3.08 -30.39 4.84
N VAL A 89 -4.10 -29.59 5.22
CA VAL A 89 -4.00 -28.60 6.30
C VAL A 89 -3.50 -29.22 7.61
N HIS A 90 -4.00 -30.41 7.96
CA HIS A 90 -3.64 -31.11 9.19
C HIS A 90 -2.17 -31.58 9.25
N VAL A 91 -1.50 -31.70 8.11
CA VAL A 91 -0.07 -32.06 8.06
C VAL A 91 0.81 -30.90 8.56
N PHE A 92 0.28 -29.67 8.56
CA PHE A 92 0.98 -28.46 8.99
C PHE A 92 0.62 -28.02 10.41
N ASP A 93 -0.09 -28.88 11.15
CA ASP A 93 -0.39 -28.65 12.56
C ASP A 93 0.87 -28.93 13.40
N VAL A 94 1.22 -27.98 14.24
CA VAL A 94 2.36 -28.04 15.16
C VAL A 94 1.85 -27.71 16.56
N GLN A 95 2.30 -28.47 17.55
CA GLN A 95 2.05 -28.17 18.95
C GLN A 95 3.16 -27.26 19.45
N LEU A 96 2.86 -25.96 19.56
CA LEU A 96 3.75 -24.96 20.14
C LEU A 96 3.13 -24.42 21.42
N ASP A 97 3.98 -24.15 22.41
CA ASP A 97 3.58 -23.38 23.58
C ASP A 97 3.10 -21.98 23.15
N LYS A 98 2.00 -21.51 23.76
CA LYS A 98 1.44 -20.19 23.46
C LYS A 98 2.48 -19.08 23.54
N LEU A 99 3.37 -19.12 24.53
CA LEU A 99 4.45 -18.14 24.70
C LEU A 99 5.38 -18.12 23.47
N VAL A 100 5.76 -19.29 22.95
CA VAL A 100 6.60 -19.41 21.75
C VAL A 100 5.88 -18.83 20.53
N VAL A 101 4.58 -19.11 20.36
CA VAL A 101 3.77 -18.56 19.27
C VAL A 101 3.71 -17.03 19.34
N MET A 102 3.53 -16.47 20.55
CA MET A 102 3.52 -15.01 20.76
C MET A 102 4.85 -14.37 20.34
N ILE A 103 5.97 -14.97 20.74
CA ILE A 103 7.31 -14.48 20.37
C ILE A 103 7.50 -14.53 18.84
N LEU A 104 7.12 -15.64 18.20
CA LEU A 104 7.23 -15.80 16.74
C LEU A 104 6.38 -14.77 15.99
N CYS A 105 5.14 -14.54 16.43
CA CYS A 105 4.27 -13.51 15.86
C CYS A 105 4.88 -12.11 16.05
N ALA A 106 5.40 -11.79 17.24
CA ALA A 106 6.03 -10.50 17.49
C ALA A 106 7.27 -10.27 16.61
N LEU A 107 8.14 -11.27 16.47
CA LEU A 107 9.32 -11.21 15.61
C LEU A 107 8.94 -11.02 14.14
N ALA A 108 7.96 -11.78 13.64
CA ALA A 108 7.48 -11.65 12.27
C ALA A 108 6.85 -10.26 12.01
N LEU A 109 6.10 -9.72 12.96
CA LEU A 109 5.56 -8.35 12.86
C LEU A 109 6.69 -7.32 12.76
N ILE A 110 7.73 -7.44 13.60
CA ILE A 110 8.91 -6.57 13.54
C ILE A 110 9.60 -6.68 12.17
N CYS A 111 9.78 -7.89 11.64
CA CYS A 111 10.34 -8.10 10.32
C CYS A 111 9.53 -7.41 9.21
N VAL A 112 8.19 -7.49 9.25
CA VAL A 112 7.31 -6.79 8.31
C VAL A 112 7.48 -5.28 8.41
N ILE A 113 7.51 -4.73 9.62
CA ILE A 113 7.69 -3.29 9.86
C ILE A 113 9.05 -2.82 9.32
N VAL A 114 10.14 -3.53 9.65
CA VAL A 114 11.50 -3.21 9.19
C VAL A 114 11.59 -3.30 7.66
N PHE A 115 11.05 -4.36 7.06
CA PHE A 115 10.97 -4.52 5.61
C PHE A 115 10.28 -3.32 4.97
N TYR A 116 9.15 -2.90 5.53
CA TYR A 116 8.37 -1.79 5.01
C TYR A 116 9.10 -0.44 5.13
N PHE A 117 9.78 -0.17 6.26
CA PHE A 117 10.64 1.02 6.39
C PHE A 117 11.78 1.02 5.38
N ASN A 118 12.41 -0.13 5.15
CA ASN A 118 13.46 -0.28 4.14
C ASN A 118 12.93 -0.04 2.72
N LEU A 119 11.73 -0.54 2.41
CA LEU A 119 11.05 -0.26 1.14
C LEU A 119 10.83 1.25 0.98
N ASN A 120 10.26 1.91 1.99
CA ASN A 120 10.01 3.36 1.94
C ASN A 120 11.29 4.18 1.76
N ARG A 121 12.41 3.76 2.38
CA ARG A 121 13.72 4.38 2.20
C ARG A 121 14.24 4.19 0.77
N LYS A 122 14.15 2.97 0.24
CA LYS A 122 14.61 2.63 -1.12
C LYS A 122 13.81 3.35 -2.21
N LEU A 123 12.53 3.65 -1.95
CA LEU A 123 11.65 4.33 -2.90
C LEU A 123 11.83 5.86 -2.93
N LYS A 124 12.61 6.46 -2.02
CA LYS A 124 12.86 7.92 -2.00
C LYS A 124 13.51 8.40 -3.29
N LEU A 125 12.97 9.46 -3.88
CA LEU A 125 13.51 10.09 -5.08
C LEU A 125 14.30 11.36 -4.71
N LYS A 126 15.54 11.46 -5.18
CA LYS A 126 16.40 12.63 -4.92
C LYS A 126 15.81 13.93 -5.50
N VAL A 127 15.19 13.85 -6.68
CA VAL A 127 14.54 14.99 -7.37
C VAL A 127 13.42 15.62 -6.53
N PHE A 128 12.76 14.84 -5.68
CA PHE A 128 11.74 15.38 -4.77
C PHE A 128 12.34 16.29 -3.71
N ASP A 129 13.49 15.93 -3.15
CA ASP A 129 14.12 16.71 -2.08
C ASP A 129 14.77 18.00 -2.62
N THR A 130 15.25 18.00 -3.86
CA THR A 130 15.83 19.18 -4.52
C THR A 130 14.79 20.23 -4.87
N ASN A 131 13.62 19.79 -5.38
CA ASN A 131 12.62 20.68 -5.98
C ASN A 131 11.41 20.93 -5.05
N ILE A 132 11.55 20.65 -3.75
CA ILE A 132 10.43 20.71 -2.79
C ILE A 132 9.93 22.14 -2.58
N GLU A 133 8.64 22.37 -2.84
CA GLU A 133 7.98 23.62 -2.50
C GLU A 133 7.67 23.65 -1.00
N LYS A 134 8.34 24.55 -0.26
CA LYS A 134 8.23 24.61 1.22
C LYS A 134 6.91 25.22 1.70
N ASN A 135 6.31 26.12 0.92
CA ASN A 135 5.17 26.96 1.35
C ASN A 135 3.83 26.56 0.72
N LYS A 136 3.82 25.63 -0.23
CA LYS A 136 2.59 25.16 -0.88
C LYS A 136 2.30 23.73 -0.51
N ARG A 137 1.02 23.41 -0.33
CA ARG A 137 0.56 22.06 -0.03
C ARG A 137 -0.56 21.65 -0.95
N VAL A 138 -0.69 20.34 -1.15
CA VAL A 138 -1.73 19.75 -1.98
C VAL A 138 -2.47 18.67 -1.21
N ILE A 139 -3.80 18.68 -1.32
CA ILE A 139 -4.66 17.60 -0.83
C ILE A 139 -5.16 16.82 -2.05
N LEU A 140 -5.05 15.50 -1.96
CA LEU A 140 -5.40 14.58 -3.03
C LEU A 140 -6.53 13.67 -2.56
N ILE A 141 -7.69 13.81 -3.20
CA ILE A 141 -8.89 13.04 -2.88
C ILE A 141 -9.19 12.12 -4.07
N PRO A 142 -9.15 10.78 -3.89
CA PRO A 142 -9.48 9.86 -4.97
C PRO A 142 -10.96 10.01 -5.37
N THR A 143 -11.29 9.47 -6.54
CA THR A 143 -12.70 9.32 -6.94
C THR A 143 -13.43 8.41 -5.96
N PHE A 144 -14.74 8.60 -5.82
CA PHE A 144 -15.57 7.78 -4.93
C PHE A 144 -15.39 6.28 -5.19
N LYS A 145 -15.40 5.86 -6.46
CA LYS A 145 -15.21 4.46 -6.86
C LYS A 145 -13.87 3.89 -6.38
N LEU A 146 -12.77 4.59 -6.63
CA LEU A 146 -11.43 4.15 -6.21
C LEU A 146 -11.28 4.20 -4.68
N GLY A 147 -11.80 5.25 -4.05
CA GLY A 147 -11.83 5.39 -2.60
C GLY A 147 -12.55 4.22 -1.93
N CYS A 148 -13.75 3.87 -2.40
CA CYS A 148 -14.49 2.71 -1.90
C CYS A 148 -13.71 1.40 -2.06
N PHE A 149 -13.05 1.18 -3.20
CA PHE A 149 -12.24 -0.01 -3.44
C PHE A 149 -11.06 -0.11 -2.47
N LEU A 150 -10.36 1.00 -2.22
CA LEU A 150 -9.25 1.06 -1.27
C LEU A 150 -9.71 0.87 0.17
N VAL A 151 -10.84 1.46 0.57
CA VAL A 151 -11.48 1.23 1.88
C VAL A 151 -11.81 -0.22 2.09
N PHE A 152 -12.47 -0.83 1.10
CA PHE A 152 -12.78 -2.26 1.14
C PHE A 152 -11.52 -3.11 1.26
N GLY A 153 -10.50 -2.88 0.42
CA GLY A 153 -9.25 -3.65 0.43
C GLY A 153 -8.50 -3.55 1.77
N TYR A 154 -8.47 -2.37 2.38
CA TYR A 154 -7.86 -2.15 3.69
C TYR A 154 -8.61 -2.89 4.80
N ILE A 155 -9.94 -2.73 4.87
CA ILE A 155 -10.75 -3.43 5.87
C ILE A 155 -10.58 -4.94 5.70
N PHE A 156 -10.63 -5.43 4.47
CA PHE A 156 -10.41 -6.83 4.15
C PHE A 156 -9.03 -7.31 4.64
N ALA A 157 -7.94 -6.70 4.19
CA ALA A 157 -6.59 -7.12 4.57
C ALA A 157 -6.34 -7.04 6.09
N GLY A 158 -6.80 -5.96 6.73
CA GLY A 158 -6.67 -5.73 8.16
C GLY A 158 -7.49 -6.72 9.01
N SER A 159 -8.78 -6.89 8.68
CA SER A 159 -9.65 -7.83 9.40
C SER A 159 -9.14 -9.26 9.30
N PHE A 160 -8.75 -9.72 8.11
CA PHE A 160 -8.21 -11.07 7.95
C PHE A 160 -6.87 -11.26 8.66
N SER A 161 -5.99 -10.25 8.69
CA SER A 161 -4.78 -10.30 9.50
C SER A 161 -5.11 -10.44 11.00
N ILE A 162 -6.03 -9.64 11.54
CA ILE A 162 -6.44 -9.71 12.94
C ILE A 162 -7.08 -11.07 13.26
N PHE A 163 -8.00 -11.56 12.42
CA PHE A 163 -8.63 -12.86 12.62
C PHE A 163 -7.63 -14.00 12.60
N SER A 164 -6.66 -14.00 11.69
CA SER A 164 -5.61 -15.02 11.65
C SER A 164 -4.67 -14.95 12.86
N LEU A 165 -4.37 -13.74 13.36
CA LEU A 165 -3.61 -13.58 14.59
C LEU A 165 -4.38 -14.16 15.79
N ILE A 166 -5.68 -13.86 15.92
CA ILE A 166 -6.52 -14.43 16.97
C ILE A 166 -6.57 -15.96 16.86
N ALA A 167 -6.74 -16.50 15.64
CA ALA A 167 -6.75 -17.93 15.40
C ALA A 167 -5.44 -18.60 15.87
N LEU A 168 -4.28 -18.02 15.55
CA LEU A 168 -2.98 -18.54 15.99
C LEU A 168 -2.81 -18.56 17.52
N MET A 169 -3.46 -17.64 18.22
CA MET A 169 -3.32 -17.47 19.66
C MET A 169 -4.34 -18.31 20.46
N THR A 170 -5.43 -18.74 19.82
CA THR A 170 -6.58 -19.37 20.49
C THR A 170 -6.85 -20.79 20.04
N ILE A 171 -6.54 -21.14 18.79
CA ILE A 171 -6.80 -22.47 18.23
C ILE A 171 -5.53 -23.31 18.36
N GLU A 172 -5.67 -24.46 19.01
CA GLU A 172 -4.64 -25.48 19.14
C GLU A 172 -5.07 -26.77 18.43
N PRO A 173 -4.17 -27.49 17.74
CA PRO A 173 -2.77 -27.14 17.47
C PRO A 173 -2.62 -25.94 16.51
N GLN A 174 -1.49 -25.24 16.57
CA GLN A 174 -1.25 -24.11 15.69
C GLN A 174 -0.87 -24.58 14.29
N ASN A 175 -1.32 -23.87 13.26
CA ASN A 175 -1.09 -24.27 11.88
C ASN A 175 -0.11 -23.32 11.16
N ILE A 176 0.93 -23.88 10.55
CA ILE A 176 1.95 -23.10 9.82
C ILE A 176 1.33 -22.33 8.63
N ILE A 177 0.33 -22.89 7.96
CA ILE A 177 -0.35 -22.21 6.84
C ILE A 177 -1.04 -20.92 7.33
N ILE A 178 -1.68 -20.97 8.50
CA ILE A 178 -2.33 -19.80 9.10
C ILE A 178 -1.28 -18.74 9.45
N PHE A 179 -0.11 -19.15 9.94
CA PHE A 179 1.01 -18.24 10.23
C PHE A 179 1.54 -17.53 8.97
N ILE A 180 1.77 -18.28 7.89
CA ILE A 180 2.19 -17.71 6.59
C ILE A 180 1.12 -16.77 6.03
N TYR A 181 -0.15 -17.17 6.09
CA TYR A 181 -1.27 -16.37 5.65
C TYR A 181 -1.37 -15.06 6.44
N TRP A 182 -1.18 -15.11 7.76
CA TRP A 182 -1.15 -13.94 8.61
C TRP A 182 -0.05 -12.95 8.21
N ILE A 183 1.19 -13.43 7.97
CA ILE A 183 2.28 -12.58 7.49
C ILE A 183 1.92 -11.95 6.14
N MET A 184 1.37 -12.73 5.21
CA MET A 184 1.00 -12.25 3.88
C MET A 184 -0.09 -11.16 3.94
N MET A 185 -1.14 -11.35 4.75
CA MET A 185 -2.21 -10.36 4.90
C MET A 185 -1.71 -9.10 5.61
N THR A 186 -0.80 -9.24 6.58
CA THR A 186 -0.17 -8.10 7.26
C THR A 186 0.73 -7.30 6.32
N MET A 187 1.51 -7.97 5.46
CA MET A 187 2.28 -7.31 4.39
C MET A 187 1.36 -6.58 3.41
N LEU A 188 0.27 -7.24 2.97
CA LEU A 188 -0.70 -6.64 2.04
C LEU A 188 -1.35 -5.39 2.66
N PHE A 189 -1.71 -5.44 3.94
CA PHE A 189 -2.24 -4.30 4.69
C PHE A 189 -1.31 -3.09 4.63
N PHE A 190 -0.01 -3.26 4.91
CA PHE A 190 0.95 -2.16 4.82
C PHE A 190 1.18 -1.66 3.38
N LEU A 191 1.22 -2.56 2.39
CA LEU A 191 1.44 -2.19 0.99
C LEU A 191 0.26 -1.44 0.36
N LEU A 192 -0.98 -1.82 0.69
CA LEU A 192 -2.18 -1.12 0.22
C LEU A 192 -2.14 0.37 0.60
N ASN A 193 -1.55 0.69 1.76
CA ASN A 193 -1.41 2.05 2.24
C ASN A 193 -0.51 2.92 1.34
N MET A 194 0.51 2.33 0.68
CA MET A 194 1.33 3.05 -0.30
C MET A 194 0.59 3.31 -1.62
N THR A 195 -0.40 2.49 -1.96
CA THR A 195 -1.13 2.54 -3.24
C THR A 195 -2.42 3.35 -3.17
N SER A 196 -2.58 4.18 -2.14
CA SER A 196 -3.79 4.96 -1.83
C SER A 196 -4.27 5.89 -2.98
N ILE A 197 -3.42 6.14 -3.99
CA ILE A 197 -3.80 6.88 -5.21
C ILE A 197 -3.37 6.09 -6.45
N GLY A 198 -4.39 5.65 -7.21
CA GLY A 198 -4.27 4.86 -8.43
C GLY A 198 -4.11 5.72 -9.70
N ASN A 199 -4.21 5.06 -10.86
CA ASN A 199 -3.87 5.61 -12.18
C ASN A 199 -5.07 6.28 -12.85
N GLU A 200 -5.86 6.99 -12.06
CA GLU A 200 -7.10 7.62 -12.51
C GLU A 200 -7.05 9.11 -12.21
N LYS A 201 -8.11 9.79 -12.61
CA LYS A 201 -8.33 11.18 -12.25
C LYS A 201 -8.48 11.33 -10.74
N VAL A 202 -7.83 12.33 -10.17
CA VAL A 202 -7.89 12.64 -8.74
C VAL A 202 -8.36 14.06 -8.56
N ARG A 203 -9.13 14.30 -7.49
CA ARG A 203 -9.56 15.64 -7.15
C ARG A 203 -8.47 16.32 -6.34
N VAL A 204 -7.96 17.44 -6.87
CA VAL A 204 -6.85 18.20 -6.31
C VAL A 204 -7.38 19.47 -5.66
N ILE A 205 -6.90 19.73 -4.44
CA ILE A 205 -7.12 20.98 -3.72
C ILE A 205 -5.75 21.55 -3.36
N MET A 206 -5.41 22.67 -3.98
CA MET A 206 -4.21 23.44 -3.65
C MET A 206 -4.48 24.24 -2.37
N LYS A 207 -3.54 24.21 -1.43
CA LYS A 207 -3.52 25.06 -0.26
C LYS A 207 -2.23 25.88 -0.29
N ASN A 208 -2.39 27.19 -0.33
CA ASN A 208 -1.33 28.11 0.03
C ASN A 208 -1.35 28.21 1.55
N ASN A 209 -0.20 27.97 2.18
CA ASN A 209 -0.04 28.27 3.61
C ASN A 209 0.08 29.78 3.80
#